data_AF-A0A352CAT6-F1
#
_entry.id   AF-A0A352CAT6-F1
#
_cell.length_a   1.000
_cell.length_b   1.000
_cell.length_c   1.000
_cell.angle_alpha   90.00
_cell.angle_beta   90.00
_cell.angle_gamma   90.00
#
_symmetry.space_group_name_H-M   'P 1'
#
loop_
_entity.id
_entity.type
_entity.pdbx_description
1 polymer ?
#
loop_
_entity_poly.entity_id
_entity_poly.type
_entity_poly.pdbx_seq_one_letter_code
_entity_poly.pdbx_strand_id
1 'polypeptide(L)'
;MASFGRRSSEGAQLPSQRLGATPGPIGRAPAPAPEPPLISSAPPPPTVTSAPPRNAGANVTPIKPAITTIDTRSDAYYQIKTTIFNALIETIDLAQLAQLDQDSARDEIRDIVAEIIAIKNVVMSISEQEAMLQDICNDVLGYGPLEPLLARDDIADIMVNGANNVFIEVGGKVQKTNIRFRDNGQLMNICQRIVSQVGRRVDESSPICDAR
;
A
#
# COMPACT_ATOMS: atom_id res chain seq x y z
N MET A 1 23.69 -49.91 -6.83
CA MET A 1 22.80 -50.58 -7.82
C MET A 1 21.62 -49.65 -8.09
N ALA A 2 20.98 -49.71 -9.27
CA ALA A 2 20.15 -48.63 -9.85
C ALA A 2 21.00 -47.39 -10.24
N SER A 3 20.97 -46.77 -11.44
CA SER A 3 20.13 -46.84 -12.66
C SER A 3 18.70 -46.29 -12.50
N PHE A 4 18.11 -45.51 -13.42
CA PHE A 4 18.57 -44.89 -14.69
C PHE A 4 17.65 -43.68 -15.01
N GLY A 5 18.03 -42.75 -15.91
CA GLY A 5 17.10 -41.66 -16.25
C GLY A 5 17.61 -40.53 -17.14
N ARG A 6 18.03 -40.80 -18.39
CA ARG A 6 18.20 -39.72 -19.39
C ARG A 6 16.84 -39.22 -19.87
N ARG A 7 16.69 -37.92 -20.10
CA ARG A 7 15.63 -37.33 -20.94
C ARG A 7 16.29 -36.52 -22.05
N SER A 8 15.87 -36.77 -23.29
CA SER A 8 16.38 -36.09 -24.49
C SER A 8 15.25 -35.98 -25.51
N SER A 9 14.97 -34.77 -25.97
CA SER A 9 14.23 -34.47 -27.21
C SER A 9 14.18 -32.96 -27.38
N GLU A 10 15.00 -32.44 -28.30
CA GLU A 10 15.00 -31.04 -28.74
C GLU A 10 14.38 -30.98 -30.14
N GLY A 11 13.51 -30.00 -30.41
CA GLY A 11 13.01 -29.75 -31.78
C GLY A 11 11.54 -29.36 -31.88
N ALA A 12 11.29 -28.12 -32.30
CA ALA A 12 10.10 -27.68 -33.03
C ALA A 12 10.41 -26.40 -33.81
N GLN A 13 10.17 -26.37 -35.11
CA GLN A 13 10.41 -25.19 -35.97
C GLN A 13 9.45 -24.02 -35.67
N LEU A 14 9.94 -22.80 -35.91
CA LEU A 14 9.14 -21.60 -36.15
C LEU A 14 9.43 -21.05 -37.55
N PRO A 15 8.40 -20.80 -38.38
CA PRO A 15 8.53 -19.88 -39.52
C PRO A 15 7.30 -18.96 -39.67
N SER A 16 7.44 -17.68 -39.29
CA SER A 16 6.55 -16.55 -39.60
C SER A 16 7.24 -15.24 -39.18
N GLN A 17 7.11 -14.10 -39.86
CA GLN A 17 6.31 -13.73 -41.04
C GLN A 17 7.06 -12.70 -41.92
N ARG A 18 6.52 -12.31 -43.07
CA ARG A 18 7.19 -11.43 -44.06
C ARG A 18 7.10 -9.94 -43.70
N LEU A 19 8.12 -9.17 -44.09
CA LEU A 19 8.08 -7.71 -44.24
C LEU A 19 7.57 -7.29 -45.63
N GLY A 20 6.99 -6.09 -45.71
CA GLY A 20 7.09 -5.20 -46.87
C GLY A 20 5.83 -4.97 -47.71
N ALA A 21 5.24 -3.75 -47.63
CA ALA A 21 4.37 -3.18 -48.66
C ALA A 21 4.17 -1.66 -48.50
N THR A 22 4.67 -0.86 -49.44
CA THR A 22 4.35 0.56 -49.73
C THR A 22 4.82 0.88 -51.17
N PRO A 23 4.40 2.00 -51.82
CA PRO A 23 3.17 2.79 -51.73
C PRO A 23 2.43 2.87 -53.10
N GLY A 24 1.39 3.71 -53.24
CA GLY A 24 0.69 3.97 -54.52
C GLY A 24 -0.09 5.31 -54.55
N PRO A 25 0.07 6.20 -55.57
CA PRO A 25 -0.59 7.52 -55.59
C PRO A 25 -1.29 7.95 -56.92
N ILE A 26 -1.95 9.14 -56.88
CA ILE A 26 -2.39 10.05 -57.99
C ILE A 26 -3.81 9.84 -58.61
N GLY A 27 -4.55 10.97 -58.77
CA GLY A 27 -5.70 11.16 -59.70
C GLY A 27 -7.04 11.48 -59.00
N ARG A 28 -7.43 12.74 -58.68
CA ARG A 28 -7.68 14.00 -59.45
C ARG A 28 -9.14 14.12 -59.97
N ALA A 29 -9.81 15.23 -59.61
CA ALA A 29 -11.24 15.53 -59.86
C ALA A 29 -11.52 16.22 -61.22
N PRO A 30 -12.81 16.47 -61.56
CA PRO A 30 -13.30 17.86 -61.57
C PRO A 30 -14.74 18.09 -61.05
N ALA A 31 -15.16 19.36 -60.95
CA ALA A 31 -16.54 19.82 -60.69
C ALA A 31 -17.19 20.43 -61.96
N PRO A 32 -18.48 20.86 -61.94
CA PRO A 32 -18.78 22.28 -61.60
C PRO A 32 -20.13 22.52 -60.86
N ALA A 33 -20.43 23.80 -60.54
CA ALA A 33 -21.70 24.29 -59.96
C ALA A 33 -22.64 24.91 -61.03
N PRO A 34 -23.86 25.39 -60.68
CA PRO A 34 -24.00 26.84 -60.42
C PRO A 34 -25.00 27.28 -59.33
N GLU A 35 -25.03 28.60 -59.07
CA GLU A 35 -25.84 29.41 -58.12
C GLU A 35 -26.33 30.70 -58.87
N PRO A 36 -26.90 31.79 -58.28
CA PRO A 36 -27.34 32.08 -56.89
C PRO A 36 -28.90 32.32 -56.86
N PRO A 37 -29.58 33.51 -56.73
CA PRO A 37 -29.29 34.84 -56.12
C PRO A 37 -30.41 35.53 -55.26
N LEU A 38 -29.98 36.38 -54.31
CA LEU A 38 -30.70 37.55 -53.70
C LEU A 38 -31.92 37.28 -52.78
N ILE A 39 -32.32 38.16 -51.82
CA ILE A 39 -32.01 39.59 -51.53
C ILE A 39 -31.99 39.89 -50.01
N SER A 40 -31.25 40.94 -49.57
CA SER A 40 -31.48 41.93 -48.47
C SER A 40 -32.10 41.55 -47.10
N SER A 41 -31.85 42.24 -45.98
CA SER A 41 -30.97 43.40 -45.64
C SER A 41 -30.81 43.53 -44.11
N ALA A 42 -29.79 44.24 -43.62
CA ALA A 42 -29.52 44.44 -42.19
C ALA A 42 -29.77 45.90 -41.70
N PRO A 43 -30.04 46.09 -40.40
CA PRO A 43 -29.64 47.29 -39.65
C PRO A 43 -28.71 46.97 -38.43
N PRO A 44 -28.04 47.98 -37.82
CA PRO A 44 -26.92 47.81 -36.89
C PRO A 44 -27.33 47.93 -35.37
N PRO A 45 -26.40 47.90 -34.39
CA PRO A 45 -26.66 47.30 -33.07
C PRO A 45 -26.70 48.27 -31.86
N PRO A 46 -26.99 47.74 -30.66
CA PRO A 46 -26.46 48.26 -29.39
C PRO A 46 -25.39 47.33 -28.78
N THR A 47 -24.44 47.92 -28.05
CA THR A 47 -23.28 47.24 -27.45
C THR A 47 -23.62 46.35 -26.26
N VAL A 48 -23.12 45.10 -26.26
CA VAL A 48 -22.95 44.29 -25.04
C VAL A 48 -21.52 43.75 -24.96
N THR A 49 -20.84 44.06 -23.86
CA THR A 49 -19.48 43.59 -23.56
C THR A 49 -19.44 42.06 -23.48
N SER A 50 -18.67 41.42 -24.35
CA SER A 50 -18.46 39.98 -24.32
C SER A 50 -17.56 39.57 -23.14
N ALA A 51 -17.98 38.54 -22.42
CA ALA A 51 -17.24 37.99 -21.28
C ALA A 51 -15.94 37.24 -21.71
N PRO A 52 -15.00 36.97 -20.79
CA PRO A 52 -13.74 36.28 -21.08
C PRO A 52 -13.93 34.87 -21.67
N PRO A 53 -12.92 34.32 -22.37
CA PRO A 53 -13.07 33.10 -23.15
C PRO A 53 -13.32 31.87 -22.28
N ARG A 54 -14.17 30.96 -22.77
CA ARG A 54 -14.27 29.59 -22.25
C ARG A 54 -13.00 28.82 -22.60
N ASN A 55 -12.01 28.86 -21.72
CA ASN A 55 -10.89 27.92 -21.76
C ASN A 55 -11.46 26.50 -21.68
N ALA A 56 -11.26 25.72 -22.74
CA ALA A 56 -11.50 24.28 -22.77
C ALA A 56 -10.38 23.55 -21.99
N GLY A 57 -10.25 23.90 -20.70
CA GLY A 57 -9.41 23.16 -19.78
C GLY A 57 -9.97 21.76 -19.63
N ALA A 58 -9.30 20.78 -20.22
CA ALA A 58 -9.57 19.37 -19.98
C ALA A 58 -9.27 19.10 -18.50
N ASN A 59 -10.30 19.24 -17.66
CA ASN A 59 -10.19 19.06 -16.22
C ASN A 59 -10.10 17.57 -15.94
N VAL A 60 -8.91 17.01 -16.18
CA VAL A 60 -8.51 15.67 -15.73
C VAL A 60 -8.43 15.75 -14.22
N THR A 61 -9.58 15.64 -13.57
CA THR A 61 -9.70 15.45 -12.13
C THR A 61 -8.74 14.31 -11.77
N PRO A 62 -7.68 14.56 -10.98
CA PRO A 62 -6.84 13.47 -10.52
C PRO A 62 -7.77 12.52 -9.79
N ILE A 63 -7.80 11.25 -10.22
CA ILE A 63 -8.56 10.21 -9.52
C ILE A 63 -7.85 10.01 -8.19
N LYS A 64 -8.23 10.85 -7.21
CA LYS A 64 -7.80 10.76 -5.83
C LYS A 64 -8.23 9.35 -5.40
N PRO A 65 -7.29 8.42 -5.14
CA PRO A 65 -7.69 7.11 -4.67
C PRO A 65 -8.53 7.34 -3.42
N ALA A 66 -9.68 6.67 -3.34
CA ALA A 66 -10.55 6.73 -2.18
C ALA A 66 -9.88 5.92 -1.06
N ILE A 67 -8.83 6.50 -0.48
CA ILE A 67 -8.18 6.00 0.72
C ILE A 67 -9.20 6.13 1.84
N THR A 68 -9.98 5.06 2.06
CA THR A 68 -10.61 4.80 3.36
C THR A 68 -9.51 4.98 4.39
N THR A 69 -9.70 5.92 5.32
CA THR A 69 -8.66 6.40 6.23
C THR A 69 -8.32 5.35 7.29
N ILE A 70 -7.53 4.36 6.89
CA ILE A 70 -6.84 3.44 7.81
C ILE A 70 -5.64 4.21 8.36
N ASP A 71 -5.77 4.60 9.62
CA ASP A 71 -4.83 5.39 10.40
C ASP A 71 -4.55 6.83 9.88
N THR A 72 -4.89 7.80 10.72
CA THR A 72 -4.52 9.23 10.59
C THR A 72 -4.00 9.78 11.92
N ARG A 73 -3.29 8.96 12.70
CA ARG A 73 -2.57 9.38 13.91
C ARG A 73 -1.45 10.35 13.54
N SER A 74 -1.14 11.26 14.45
CA SER A 74 -0.11 12.28 14.25
C SER A 74 1.29 11.70 14.39
N ASP A 75 2.30 12.32 13.76
CA ASP A 75 3.70 11.89 13.95
C ASP A 75 4.14 11.98 15.44
N ALA A 76 3.51 12.86 16.23
CA ALA A 76 3.69 12.94 17.68
C ALA A 76 3.18 11.68 18.42
N TYR A 77 2.03 11.11 18.02
CA TYR A 77 1.55 9.84 18.58
C TYR A 77 2.56 8.71 18.33
N TYR A 78 3.11 8.62 17.10
CA TYR A 78 4.12 7.61 16.79
C TYR A 78 5.44 7.81 17.56
N GLN A 79 5.86 9.05 17.81
CA GLN A 79 7.03 9.36 18.66
C GLN A 79 6.78 8.94 20.13
N ILE A 80 5.59 9.21 20.66
CA ILE A 80 5.18 8.80 22.01
C ILE A 80 5.12 7.26 22.10
N LYS A 81 4.44 6.59 21.16
CA LYS A 81 4.38 5.11 21.08
C LYS A 81 5.79 4.51 21.03
N THR A 82 6.69 5.07 20.20
CA THR A 82 8.10 4.65 20.11
C THR A 82 8.83 4.78 21.44
N THR A 83 8.62 5.88 22.17
CA THR A 83 9.28 6.16 23.45
C THR A 83 8.80 5.23 24.56
N ILE A 84 7.48 4.96 24.63
CA ILE A 84 6.88 4.05 25.60
C ILE A 84 7.27 2.60 25.27
N PHE A 85 7.23 2.19 24.00
CA PHE A 85 7.65 0.86 23.57
C PHE A 85 9.14 0.63 23.85
N ASN A 86 10.02 1.60 23.61
CA ASN A 86 11.44 1.44 23.94
C ASN A 86 11.65 1.24 25.44
N ALA A 87 10.98 2.02 26.29
CA ALA A 87 11.00 1.82 27.74
C ALA A 87 10.44 0.44 28.14
N LEU A 88 9.40 -0.05 27.46
CA LEU A 88 8.83 -1.39 27.69
C LEU A 88 9.85 -2.50 27.41
N ILE A 89 10.62 -2.39 26.31
CA ILE A 89 11.72 -3.33 25.99
C ILE A 89 12.89 -3.21 26.98
N GLU A 90 13.14 -2.03 27.55
CA GLU A 90 14.14 -1.84 28.61
C GLU A 90 13.70 -2.45 29.95
N THR A 91 12.39 -2.56 30.20
CA THR A 91 11.81 -3.13 31.44
C THR A 91 11.46 -4.62 31.38
N ILE A 92 11.12 -5.16 30.19
CA ILE A 92 10.57 -6.51 30.03
C ILE A 92 11.48 -7.39 29.16
N ASP A 93 11.78 -8.59 29.66
CA ASP A 93 12.32 -9.67 28.85
C ASP A 93 11.19 -10.36 28.05
N LEU A 94 11.16 -10.13 26.74
CA LEU A 94 10.17 -10.71 25.83
C LEU A 94 10.20 -12.25 25.80
N ALA A 95 11.29 -12.90 26.21
CA ALA A 95 11.36 -14.35 26.31
C ALA A 95 10.58 -14.91 27.51
N GLN A 96 10.38 -14.11 28.56
CA GLN A 96 9.54 -14.48 29.71
C GLN A 96 8.06 -14.24 29.39
N LEU A 97 7.74 -13.09 28.79
CA LEU A 97 6.37 -12.78 28.36
C LEU A 97 5.82 -13.81 27.35
N ALA A 98 6.69 -14.39 26.51
CA ALA A 98 6.33 -15.47 25.58
C ALA A 98 6.10 -16.86 26.23
N GLN A 99 6.27 -17.01 27.55
CA GLN A 99 5.91 -18.23 28.30
C GLN A 99 4.57 -18.10 29.05
N LEU A 100 4.03 -16.89 29.16
CA LEU A 100 2.69 -16.66 29.69
C LEU A 100 1.63 -16.98 28.62
N ASP A 101 0.40 -17.21 29.06
CA ASP A 101 -0.76 -17.18 28.17
C ASP A 101 -1.02 -15.76 27.64
N GLN A 102 -1.76 -15.64 26.53
CA GLN A 102 -1.96 -14.33 25.88
C GLN A 102 -2.76 -13.32 26.70
N ASP A 103 -3.58 -13.75 27.66
CA ASP A 103 -4.38 -12.85 28.48
C ASP A 103 -3.53 -12.30 29.64
N SER A 104 -2.82 -13.17 30.38
CA SER A 104 -1.81 -12.77 31.37
C SER A 104 -0.71 -11.88 30.76
N ALA A 105 -0.23 -12.22 29.56
CA ALA A 105 0.77 -11.41 28.85
C ALA A 105 0.24 -10.02 28.43
N ARG A 106 -1.07 -9.88 28.20
CA ARG A 106 -1.71 -8.59 27.90
C ARG A 106 -1.85 -7.74 29.16
N ASP A 107 -2.21 -8.33 30.28
CA ASP A 107 -2.36 -7.61 31.55
C ASP A 107 -1.00 -7.15 32.10
N GLU A 108 0.06 -7.95 31.98
CA GLU A 108 1.46 -7.54 32.27
C GLU A 108 1.90 -6.33 31.42
N ILE A 109 1.68 -6.36 30.09
CA ILE A 109 1.97 -5.19 29.23
C ILE A 109 1.12 -3.99 29.66
N ARG A 110 -0.16 -4.21 29.96
CA ARG A 110 -1.14 -3.16 30.29
C ARG A 110 -0.68 -2.34 31.50
N ASP A 111 -0.32 -3.01 32.58
CA ASP A 111 0.10 -2.34 33.82
C ASP A 111 1.45 -1.61 33.65
N ILE A 112 2.43 -2.24 32.98
CA ILE A 112 3.75 -1.64 32.78
C ILE A 112 3.69 -0.46 31.79
N VAL A 113 2.86 -0.52 30.74
CA VAL A 113 2.59 0.63 29.85
C VAL A 113 1.91 1.78 30.61
N ALA A 114 0.97 1.48 31.52
CA ALA A 114 0.34 2.50 32.34
C ALA A 114 1.32 3.16 33.32
N GLU A 115 2.22 2.39 33.96
CA GLU A 115 3.29 2.92 34.80
C GLU A 115 4.27 3.80 34.00
N ILE A 116 4.72 3.35 32.83
CA ILE A 116 5.61 4.13 31.96
C ILE A 116 4.97 5.46 31.55
N ILE A 117 3.67 5.47 31.20
CA ILE A 117 2.94 6.71 30.86
C ILE A 117 2.91 7.68 32.04
N ALA A 118 2.66 7.20 33.25
CA ALA A 118 2.67 8.00 34.47
C ALA A 118 4.07 8.58 34.77
N ILE A 119 5.12 7.75 34.72
CA ILE A 119 6.51 8.17 34.94
C ILE A 119 6.94 9.23 33.91
N LYS A 120 6.63 9.01 32.63
CA LYS A 120 6.98 9.94 31.54
C LYS A 120 6.10 11.21 31.50
N ASN A 121 5.09 11.33 32.37
CA ASN A 121 4.18 12.48 32.46
C ASN A 121 3.51 12.84 31.11
N VAL A 122 3.16 11.83 30.30
CA VAL A 122 2.56 12.05 28.97
C VAL A 122 1.08 12.38 29.13
N VAL A 123 0.71 13.63 28.83
CA VAL A 123 -0.68 14.08 28.86
C VAL A 123 -1.39 13.64 27.57
N MET A 124 -2.32 12.69 27.69
CA MET A 124 -3.22 12.24 26.63
C MET A 124 -4.61 11.91 27.23
N SER A 125 -5.63 11.74 26.39
CA SER A 125 -6.94 11.28 26.86
C SER A 125 -6.93 9.77 27.17
N ILE A 126 -7.87 9.32 28.02
CA ILE A 126 -8.05 7.89 28.35
C ILE A 126 -8.29 7.05 27.08
N SER A 127 -9.01 7.59 26.09
CA SER A 127 -9.24 6.93 24.81
C SER A 127 -7.96 6.79 23.95
N GLU A 128 -7.07 7.78 24.00
CA GLU A 128 -5.76 7.68 23.33
C GLU A 128 -4.82 6.71 24.06
N GLN A 129 -4.87 6.69 25.40
CA GLN A 129 -4.12 5.74 26.22
C GLN A 129 -4.53 4.30 25.94
N GLU A 130 -5.83 4.00 25.93
CA GLU A 130 -6.35 2.66 25.62
C GLU A 130 -6.02 2.25 24.18
N ALA A 131 -6.17 3.15 23.20
CA ALA A 131 -5.80 2.90 21.82
C ALA A 131 -4.29 2.66 21.63
N MET A 132 -3.45 3.37 22.38
CA MET A 132 -1.99 3.20 22.37
C MET A 132 -1.56 1.90 23.06
N LEU A 133 -2.26 1.52 24.12
CA LEU A 133 -2.06 0.27 24.84
C LEU A 133 -2.42 -0.94 23.96
N GLN A 134 -3.58 -0.92 23.31
CA GLN A 134 -3.96 -1.93 22.32
C GLN A 134 -2.94 -2.01 21.16
N ASP A 135 -2.55 -0.86 20.62
CA ASP A 135 -1.49 -0.73 19.61
C ASP A 135 -0.14 -1.35 20.06
N ILE A 136 0.21 -1.26 21.34
CA ILE A 136 1.47 -1.81 21.89
C ILE A 136 1.32 -3.32 22.14
N CYS A 137 0.21 -3.77 22.73
CA CYS A 137 -0.08 -5.20 22.91
C CYS A 137 -0.06 -5.95 21.57
N ASN A 138 -0.62 -5.36 20.51
CA ASN A 138 -0.63 -5.96 19.18
C ASN A 138 0.79 -5.96 18.55
N ASP A 139 1.61 -4.94 18.81
CA ASP A 139 3.03 -4.94 18.40
C ASP A 139 3.86 -6.01 19.16
N VAL A 140 3.60 -6.22 20.46
CA VAL A 140 4.37 -7.13 21.33
C VAL A 140 3.91 -8.59 21.21
N LEU A 141 2.62 -8.88 20.99
CA LEU A 141 2.08 -10.25 21.00
C LEU A 141 1.54 -10.72 19.64
N GLY A 142 1.15 -9.79 18.77
CA GLY A 142 0.57 -10.09 17.46
C GLY A 142 1.45 -9.69 16.28
N TYR A 143 0.81 -9.18 15.23
CA TYR A 143 1.45 -8.72 13.98
C TYR A 143 1.55 -7.19 13.90
N GLY A 144 1.29 -6.49 15.01
CA GLY A 144 1.37 -5.04 15.15
C GLY A 144 0.60 -4.29 14.06
N PRO A 145 1.27 -3.39 13.30
CA PRO A 145 0.60 -2.55 12.32
C PRO A 145 -0.02 -3.32 11.13
N LEU A 146 0.26 -4.62 10.96
CA LEU A 146 -0.35 -5.44 9.91
C LEU A 146 -1.73 -5.99 10.25
N GLU A 147 -2.14 -6.04 11.53
CA GLU A 147 -3.43 -6.64 11.92
C GLU A 147 -4.66 -6.04 11.22
N PRO A 148 -4.78 -4.71 11.01
CA PRO A 148 -5.91 -4.12 10.27
C PRO A 148 -5.94 -4.48 8.78
N LEU A 149 -4.88 -5.08 8.24
CA LEU A 149 -4.84 -5.65 6.89
C LEU A 149 -5.14 -7.16 6.92
N LEU A 150 -4.60 -7.89 7.89
CA LEU A 150 -4.84 -9.32 8.06
C LEU A 150 -6.31 -9.63 8.43
N ALA A 151 -7.02 -8.68 9.05
CA ALA A 151 -8.44 -8.76 9.36
C ALA A 151 -9.38 -8.43 8.16
N ARG A 152 -8.88 -8.41 6.92
CA ARG A 152 -9.65 -8.03 5.71
C ARG A 152 -9.59 -9.08 4.61
N ASP A 153 -10.72 -9.75 4.39
CA ASP A 153 -10.89 -10.77 3.34
C ASP A 153 -10.81 -10.22 1.90
N ASP A 154 -10.80 -8.89 1.69
CA ASP A 154 -10.70 -8.28 0.35
C ASP A 154 -9.25 -8.07 -0.14
N ILE A 155 -8.25 -8.36 0.71
CA ILE A 155 -6.83 -8.25 0.40
C ILE A 155 -6.29 -9.61 -0.07
N ALA A 156 -5.67 -9.63 -1.25
CA ALA A 156 -5.09 -10.83 -1.86
C ALA A 156 -3.60 -11.05 -1.55
N ASP A 157 -2.84 -9.97 -1.33
CA ASP A 157 -1.42 -10.00 -0.97
C ASP A 157 -1.02 -8.74 -0.18
N ILE A 158 0.01 -8.84 0.67
CA ILE A 158 0.57 -7.76 1.50
C ILE A 158 2.08 -7.68 1.27
N MET A 159 2.50 -6.70 0.47
CA MET A 159 3.89 -6.49 0.09
C MET A 159 4.55 -5.42 0.97
N VAL A 160 5.63 -5.76 1.68
CA VAL A 160 6.38 -4.82 2.53
C VAL A 160 7.78 -4.58 1.98
N ASN A 161 8.12 -3.32 1.70
CA ASN A 161 9.45 -2.89 1.23
C ASN A 161 10.11 -1.92 2.25
N GLY A 162 10.39 -2.46 3.44
CA GLY A 162 10.88 -1.71 4.60
C GLY A 162 9.79 -0.92 5.34
N ALA A 163 10.13 -0.39 6.51
CA ALA A 163 9.18 0.13 7.51
C ALA A 163 8.15 1.17 7.02
N ASN A 164 8.45 1.94 5.96
CA ASN A 164 7.62 3.05 5.46
C ASN A 164 6.93 2.77 4.10
N ASN A 165 7.03 1.54 3.56
CA ASN A 165 6.44 1.18 2.27
C ASN A 165 5.70 -0.15 2.33
N VAL A 166 4.46 -0.09 2.82
CA VAL A 166 3.51 -1.20 2.76
C VAL A 166 2.56 -1.00 1.58
N PHE A 167 2.35 -2.06 0.80
CA PHE A 167 1.40 -2.12 -0.30
C PHE A 167 0.49 -3.35 -0.12
N ILE A 168 -0.72 -3.27 -0.65
CA ILE A 168 -1.69 -4.36 -0.64
C ILE A 168 -2.24 -4.57 -2.04
N GLU A 169 -2.49 -5.82 -2.44
CA GLU A 169 -3.30 -6.10 -3.63
C GLU A 169 -4.77 -6.28 -3.24
N VAL A 170 -5.66 -5.51 -3.87
CA VAL A 170 -7.12 -5.65 -3.73
C VAL A 170 -7.72 -5.76 -5.13
N GLY A 171 -8.34 -6.89 -5.43
CA GLY A 171 -9.01 -7.14 -6.71
C GLY A 171 -8.13 -6.96 -7.95
N GLY A 172 -6.90 -7.49 -7.92
CA GLY A 172 -5.94 -7.39 -9.04
C GLY A 172 -5.24 -6.03 -9.15
N LYS A 173 -5.25 -5.21 -8.09
CA LYS A 173 -4.66 -3.86 -8.08
C LYS A 173 -3.83 -3.61 -6.82
N VAL A 174 -2.53 -3.41 -7.02
CA VAL A 174 -1.60 -2.98 -5.97
C VAL A 174 -1.87 -1.53 -5.59
N GLN A 175 -2.02 -1.27 -4.29
CA GLN A 175 -2.27 0.05 -3.70
C GLN A 175 -1.33 0.27 -2.51
N LYS A 176 -0.71 1.46 -2.41
CA LYS A 176 0.09 1.82 -1.22
C LYS A 176 -0.84 2.13 -0.05
N THR A 177 -0.54 1.61 1.14
CA THR A 177 -1.27 1.93 2.38
C THR A 177 -0.62 3.10 3.13
N ASN A 178 -1.34 3.67 4.08
CA ASN A 178 -0.81 4.66 5.02
C ASN A 178 0.01 4.04 6.17
N ILE A 179 -0.03 2.71 6.30
CA ILE A 179 0.50 1.98 7.44
C ILE A 179 2.03 2.03 7.44
N ARG A 180 2.59 2.27 8.64
CA ARG A 180 4.04 2.34 8.89
C ARG A 180 4.40 1.45 10.06
N PHE A 181 5.52 0.77 9.95
CA PHE A 181 6.22 0.20 11.10
C PHE A 181 7.05 1.30 11.79
N ARG A 182 7.25 1.15 13.10
CA ARG A 182 8.14 1.98 13.92
C ARG A 182 9.56 2.03 13.34
N ASP A 183 10.08 0.85 12.97
CA ASP A 183 11.45 0.64 12.51
C ASP A 183 11.57 -0.70 11.76
N ASN A 184 12.72 -0.92 11.12
CA ASN A 184 13.01 -2.20 10.46
C ASN A 184 13.19 -3.36 11.47
N GLY A 185 13.53 -3.08 12.74
CA GLY A 185 13.59 -4.09 13.80
C GLY A 185 12.22 -4.66 14.13
N GLN A 186 11.19 -3.82 14.28
CA GLN A 186 9.80 -4.28 14.42
C GLN A 186 9.38 -5.16 13.23
N LEU A 187 9.66 -4.72 12.00
CA LEU A 187 9.36 -5.51 10.80
C LEU A 187 10.04 -6.89 10.84
N MET A 188 11.34 -6.94 11.13
CA MET A 188 12.09 -8.20 11.23
C MET A 188 11.57 -9.12 12.35
N ASN A 189 11.13 -8.56 13.48
CA ASN A 189 10.50 -9.33 14.56
C ASN A 189 9.16 -9.95 14.13
N ILE A 190 8.32 -9.21 13.41
CA ILE A 190 7.05 -9.70 12.88
C ILE A 190 7.27 -10.78 11.81
N CYS A 191 8.23 -10.57 10.89
CA CYS A 191 8.62 -11.59 9.91
C CYS A 191 9.10 -12.88 10.59
N GLN A 192 9.96 -12.78 11.61
CA GLN A 192 10.42 -13.93 12.39
C GLN A 192 9.26 -14.68 13.07
N ARG A 193 8.26 -13.98 13.63
CA ARG A 193 7.06 -14.62 14.25
C ARG A 193 6.26 -15.42 13.24
N ILE A 194 5.89 -14.80 12.12
CA ILE A 194 5.10 -15.44 11.04
C ILE A 194 5.84 -16.69 10.53
N VAL A 195 7.14 -16.56 10.25
CA VAL A 195 7.98 -17.67 9.78
C VAL A 195 8.15 -18.76 10.83
N SER A 196 8.22 -18.40 12.12
CA SER A 196 8.30 -19.38 13.23
C SER A 196 7.00 -20.15 13.44
N GLN A 197 5.83 -19.53 13.26
CA GLN A 197 4.53 -20.20 13.32
C GLN A 197 4.39 -21.26 12.20
N VAL A 198 4.96 -20.99 11.02
CA VAL A 198 5.05 -21.95 9.90
C VAL A 198 6.22 -22.95 10.08
N GLY A 199 6.83 -23.01 11.26
CA GLY A 199 7.87 -23.98 11.64
C GLY A 199 9.22 -23.77 10.96
N ARG A 200 9.47 -22.58 10.41
CA ARG A 200 10.71 -22.22 9.70
C ARG A 200 11.50 -21.15 10.48
N ARG A 201 12.61 -20.70 9.91
CA ARG A 201 13.44 -19.60 10.43
C ARG A 201 13.81 -18.65 9.28
N VAL A 202 14.02 -17.38 9.61
CA VAL A 202 14.55 -16.33 8.73
C VAL A 202 15.42 -15.43 9.60
N ASP A 203 16.62 -15.11 9.14
CA ASP A 203 17.61 -14.30 9.86
C ASP A 203 18.60 -13.67 8.88
N GLU A 204 19.57 -12.89 9.38
CA GLU A 204 20.57 -12.21 8.55
C GLU A 204 21.50 -13.18 7.79
N SER A 205 21.59 -14.45 8.20
CA SER A 205 22.33 -15.51 7.49
C SER A 205 21.47 -16.22 6.43
N SER A 206 20.15 -16.26 6.64
CA SER A 206 19.16 -16.94 5.80
C SER A 206 18.00 -16.00 5.44
N PRO A 207 18.20 -15.02 4.54
CA PRO A 207 17.23 -13.95 4.27
C PRO A 207 16.05 -14.35 3.36
N ILE A 208 16.04 -15.58 2.82
CA ILE A 208 14.98 -16.07 1.93
C ILE A 208 14.25 -17.20 2.63
N CYS A 209 12.94 -17.02 2.86
CA CYS A 209 12.05 -18.03 3.38
C CYS A 209 10.76 -18.08 2.54
N ASP A 210 10.25 -19.28 2.29
CA ASP A 210 8.98 -19.54 1.61
C ASP A 210 8.04 -20.25 2.59
N ALA A 211 6.78 -19.82 2.66
CA ALA A 211 5.81 -20.20 3.68
C ALA A 211 4.40 -20.27 3.07
N ARG A 212 3.54 -21.10 3.68
CA ARG A 212 2.17 -21.40 3.23
C ARG A 212 1.28 -21.67 4.44
#